data_AF-A0A100WE28-F1
#
_entry.id   AF-A0A100WE28-F1
#
_cell.length_a   1.000
_cell.length_b   1.000
_cell.length_c   1.000
_cell.angle_alpha   90.00
_cell.angle_beta   90.00
_cell.angle_gamma   90.00
#
_symmetry.space_group_name_H-M   'P 1'
#
loop_
_entity.id
_entity.type
_entity.pdbx_description
1 polymer ?
#
loop_
_entity_poly.entity_id
_entity_poly.type
_entity_poly.pdbx_seq_one_letter_code
_entity_poly.pdbx_strand_id
1 'polypeptide(L)'
;MKPNSITVRDIRINLDEILSRIAAGEHLVITQHGKPVAELHPLRPEEGRKREVPPPRHPKRAAIMGEYDRQQRLQAMASAMNAADATTMDEYRAETAEWEELASRQ
;
A
#
# COMPACT_ATOMS: atom_id res chain seq x y z
N MET A 1 21.60 -43.06 7.60
CA MET A 1 22.12 -42.21 8.71
C MET A 1 21.30 -42.56 9.94
N LYS A 2 21.93 -42.98 11.05
CA LYS A 2 21.19 -43.33 12.26
C LYS A 2 20.71 -42.03 12.92
N PRO A 3 19.43 -41.89 13.31
CA PRO A 3 18.98 -40.73 14.05
C PRO A 3 19.74 -40.69 15.38
N ASN A 4 20.41 -39.57 15.66
CA ASN A 4 21.11 -39.40 16.92
C ASN A 4 20.06 -39.13 18.01
N SER A 5 19.63 -40.19 18.68
CA SER A 5 18.52 -40.17 19.64
C SER A 5 19.03 -39.81 21.03
N ILE A 6 18.36 -38.86 21.69
CA ILE A 6 18.65 -38.43 23.07
C ILE A 6 17.43 -38.66 23.96
N THR A 7 17.62 -38.93 25.25
CA THR A 7 16.49 -39.07 26.17
C THR A 7 16.09 -37.72 26.76
N VAL A 8 14.84 -37.60 27.23
CA VAL A 8 14.39 -36.42 27.98
C VAL A 8 15.27 -36.15 29.21
N ARG A 9 15.85 -37.21 29.83
CA ARG A 9 16.75 -37.06 30.98
C ARG A 9 18.06 -36.41 30.57
N ASP A 10 18.63 -36.82 29.44
CA ASP A 10 19.88 -36.25 28.92
C ASP A 10 19.73 -34.76 28.59
N ILE A 11 18.57 -34.37 28.02
CA ILE A 11 18.25 -32.97 27.75
C ILE A 11 18.25 -32.14 29.04
N ARG A 12 17.68 -32.66 30.13
CA ARG A 12 17.60 -31.94 31.39
C ARG A 12 18.95 -31.73 32.06
N ILE A 13 19.93 -32.60 31.76
CA ILE A 13 21.28 -32.54 32.35
C ILE A 13 22.21 -31.70 31.46
N ASN A 14 22.13 -31.87 30.14
CA ASN A 14 23.09 -31.34 29.17
C ASN A 14 22.46 -30.37 28.17
N LEU A 15 21.48 -29.58 28.59
CA LEU A 15 20.69 -28.73 27.69
C LEU A 15 21.58 -27.80 26.84
N ASP A 16 22.57 -27.16 27.45
CA ASP A 16 23.42 -26.16 26.80
C ASP A 16 24.30 -26.76 25.69
N GLU A 17 24.91 -27.91 25.96
CA GLU A 17 25.69 -28.66 24.98
C GLU A 17 24.81 -29.14 23.82
N ILE A 18 23.61 -29.65 24.14
CA ILE A 18 22.66 -30.13 23.14
C ILE A 18 22.20 -28.97 22.24
N LEU A 19 21.90 -27.80 22.81
CA LEU A 19 21.54 -26.61 22.03
C LEU A 19 22.70 -26.14 21.15
N SER A 20 23.93 -26.17 21.66
CA SER A 20 25.13 -25.84 20.87
C SER A 20 25.31 -26.76 19.66
N ARG A 21 25.06 -28.06 19.83
CA ARG A 21 25.11 -29.05 18.75
C ARG A 21 24.02 -28.82 17.71
N ILE A 22 22.80 -28.52 18.15
CA ILE A 22 21.69 -28.17 17.25
C ILE A 22 22.00 -26.89 16.48
N ALA A 23 22.55 -25.87 17.15
CA ALA A 23 22.95 -24.62 16.53
C ALA A 23 24.06 -24.83 15.48
N ALA A 24 24.96 -25.80 15.69
CA ALA A 24 25.97 -26.20 14.70
C ALA A 24 25.38 -26.93 13.48
N GLY A 25 24.09 -27.29 13.51
CA GLY A 25 23.37 -27.90 12.40
C GLY A 25 22.95 -29.35 12.62
N GLU A 26 23.12 -29.88 13.85
CA GLU A 26 22.77 -31.27 14.13
C GLU A 26 21.25 -31.47 14.33
N HIS A 27 20.72 -32.59 13.80
CA HIS A 27 19.33 -33.00 13.97
C HIS A 27 19.24 -34.13 15.00
N LEU A 28 18.45 -33.93 16.05
CA LEU A 28 18.35 -34.85 17.18
C LEU A 28 16.92 -35.32 17.39
N VAL A 29 16.73 -36.61 17.68
CA VAL A 29 15.42 -37.16 18.01
C VAL A 29 15.32 -37.31 19.52
N ILE A 30 14.31 -36.70 20.12
CA ILE A 30 14.02 -36.83 21.54
C ILE A 30 13.21 -38.10 21.76
N THR A 31 13.66 -38.91 22.70
CA THR A 31 13.00 -40.15 23.11
C THR A 31 12.59 -40.10 24.59
N GLN A 32 11.41 -40.63 24.89
CA GLN A 32 10.92 -40.83 26.24
C GLN A 32 10.54 -42.31 26.40
N HIS A 33 11.16 -43.00 27.37
CA HIS A 33 10.97 -44.44 27.58
C HIS A 33 11.13 -45.28 26.29
N GLY A 34 12.12 -44.94 25.46
CA GLY A 34 12.40 -45.63 24.20
C GLY A 34 11.45 -45.31 23.04
N LYS A 35 10.48 -44.40 23.23
CA LYS A 35 9.58 -43.92 22.18
C LYS A 35 10.00 -42.53 21.70
N PRO A 36 10.07 -42.26 20.38
CA PRO A 36 10.33 -40.92 19.89
C PRO A 36 9.13 -40.00 20.22
N VAL A 37 9.42 -38.80 20.72
CA VAL A 37 8.40 -37.82 21.15
C VAL A 37 8.51 -36.49 20.40
N ALA A 38 9.71 -36.09 19.99
CA ALA A 38 9.94 -34.83 19.30
C ALA A 38 11.25 -34.88 18.51
N GLU A 39 11.41 -33.95 17.57
CA GLU A 39 12.64 -33.76 16.81
C GLU A 39 13.13 -32.33 17.04
N LEU A 40 14.44 -32.17 17.21
CA LEU A 40 15.11 -30.90 17.31
C LEU A 40 15.95 -30.67 16.05
N HIS A 41 15.81 -29.48 15.48
CA HIS A 41 16.54 -29.04 14.30
C HIS A 41 17.01 -27.60 14.48
N PRO A 42 18.11 -27.21 13.82
CA PRO A 42 18.55 -25.82 13.76
C PRO A 42 17.45 -24.93 13.18
N LEU A 43 17.10 -23.86 13.89
CA LEU A 43 16.40 -22.75 13.28
C LEU A 43 17.41 -21.97 12.44
N ARG A 44 17.28 -22.03 11.11
CA ARG A 44 18.02 -21.10 10.26
C ARG A 44 17.50 -19.70 10.57
N PRO A 45 18.37 -18.72 10.87
CA PRO A 45 17.91 -17.34 10.91
C PRO A 45 17.27 -17.06 9.55
N GLU A 46 16.01 -16.62 9.55
CA GLU A 46 15.36 -16.16 8.31
C GLU A 46 16.09 -14.90 7.86
N GLU A 47 17.21 -15.07 7.17
CA GLU A 47 17.88 -14.03 6.44
C GLU A 47 16.96 -13.66 5.28
N GLY A 48 16.05 -12.70 5.53
CA GLY A 48 15.40 -11.96 4.47
C GLY A 48 14.09 -12.53 3.92
N ARG A 49 13.21 -13.10 4.75
CA ARG A 49 11.78 -12.97 4.41
C ARG A 49 11.38 -11.51 4.64
N LYS A 50 11.66 -10.68 3.63
CA LYS A 50 10.98 -9.39 3.46
C LYS A 50 9.51 -9.75 3.60
N ARG A 51 8.90 -9.37 4.73
CA ARG A 51 7.44 -9.34 4.83
C ARG A 51 7.02 -8.56 3.61
N GLU A 52 6.40 -9.24 2.65
CA GLU A 52 5.70 -8.57 1.57
C GLU A 52 4.61 -7.79 2.29
N VAL A 53 4.91 -6.54 2.60
CA VAL A 53 3.92 -5.62 3.12
C VAL A 53 2.91 -5.52 1.98
N PRO A 54 1.67 -6.02 2.16
CA PRO A 54 0.68 -5.88 1.11
C PRO A 54 0.61 -4.39 0.77
N PRO A 55 0.58 -4.02 -0.53
CA PRO A 55 0.56 -2.62 -0.92
C PRO A 55 -0.56 -1.93 -0.14
N PRO A 56 -0.31 -0.76 0.46
CA PRO A 56 -1.30 -0.07 1.26
C PRO A 56 -2.59 0.05 0.45
N ARG A 57 -3.69 -0.46 1.01
CA ARG A 57 -5.02 -0.50 0.38
C ARG A 57 -5.63 0.87 0.07
N HIS A 58 -4.89 1.96 0.29
CA HIS A 58 -5.35 3.32 0.03
C HIS A 58 -4.34 4.04 -0.86
N PRO A 59 -4.76 4.60 -2.01
CA PRO A 59 -3.90 5.47 -2.77
C PRO A 59 -3.51 6.67 -1.90
N LYS A 60 -2.23 7.03 -1.92
CA LYS A 60 -1.68 8.16 -1.17
C LYS A 60 -2.58 9.39 -1.36
N ARG A 61 -2.99 10.07 -0.28
CA ARG A 61 -3.83 11.28 -0.28
C ARG A 61 -3.41 12.35 -1.31
N ALA A 62 -2.15 12.35 -1.74
CA ALA A 62 -1.62 13.21 -2.80
C ALA A 62 -2.27 12.98 -4.19
N ALA A 63 -2.70 11.75 -4.51
CA ALA A 63 -3.34 11.45 -5.80
C ALA A 63 -4.73 12.09 -5.92
N ILE A 64 -5.44 12.27 -4.81
CA ILE A 64 -6.79 12.86 -4.82
C ILE A 64 -6.69 14.39 -5.00
N MET A 65 -5.71 15.06 -4.38
CA MET A 65 -5.64 16.53 -4.41
C MET A 65 -5.30 17.09 -5.80
N GLY A 66 -4.43 16.43 -6.57
CA GLY A 66 -3.96 16.95 -7.86
C GLY A 66 -5.01 16.98 -8.98
N GLU A 67 -5.99 16.08 -8.95
CA GLU A 67 -7.04 16.03 -9.98
C GLU A 67 -8.15 17.05 -9.73
N TYR A 68 -8.51 17.28 -8.46
CA TYR A 68 -9.44 18.33 -8.06
C TYR A 68 -8.89 19.73 -8.39
N ASP A 69 -7.61 20.00 -8.08
CA ASP A 69 -6.96 21.28 -8.43
C ASP A 69 -6.94 21.53 -9.95
N ARG A 70 -6.68 20.49 -10.75
CA ARG A 70 -6.71 20.58 -12.22
C ARG A 70 -8.12 20.86 -12.72
N GLN A 71 -9.13 20.13 -12.23
CA GLN A 71 -10.52 20.33 -12.63
C GLN A 71 -11.01 21.73 -12.26
N GLN A 72 -10.67 22.22 -11.07
CA GLN A 72 -11.10 23.55 -10.62
C GLN A 72 -10.48 24.67 -11.47
N ARG A 73 -9.20 24.53 -11.87
CA ARG A 73 -8.57 25.47 -12.83
C ARG A 73 -9.23 25.45 -14.20
N LEU A 74 -9.51 24.27 -14.75
CA LEU A 74 -10.15 24.14 -16.07
C LEU A 74 -11.57 24.73 -16.05
N GLN A 75 -12.32 24.48 -14.98
CA GLN A 75 -13.66 25.03 -14.82
C GLN A 75 -13.63 26.56 -14.67
N ALA A 76 -12.71 27.11 -13.87
CA ALA A 76 -12.55 28.56 -13.74
C ALA A 76 -12.18 29.21 -15.09
N MET A 77 -11.32 28.57 -15.88
CA MET A 77 -10.97 29.04 -17.22
C MET A 77 -12.17 29.02 -18.18
N ALA A 78 -12.94 27.93 -18.20
CA ALA A 78 -14.13 27.82 -19.02
C ALA A 78 -15.21 28.85 -18.63
N SER A 79 -15.41 29.08 -17.33
CA SER A 79 -16.32 30.11 -16.84
C SER A 79 -15.88 31.52 -17.23
N ALA A 80 -14.58 31.82 -17.20
CA ALA A 80 -14.06 33.10 -17.64
C ALA A 80 -14.27 33.32 -19.15
N MET A 81 -14.09 32.28 -19.98
CA MET A 81 -14.34 32.36 -21.42
C MET A 81 -15.83 32.60 -21.72
N ASN A 82 -16.73 31.84 -21.07
CA ASN A 82 -18.18 32.04 -21.24
C ASN A 82 -18.66 33.42 -20.75
N ALA A 83 -18.07 33.95 -19.67
CA ALA A 83 -18.41 35.29 -19.18
C ALA A 83 -17.99 36.38 -20.17
N ALA A 84 -16.79 36.25 -20.77
CA ALA A 84 -16.32 37.18 -21.79
C ALA A 84 -17.24 37.15 -23.04
N ASP A 85 -17.61 35.96 -23.52
CA ASP A 85 -18.56 35.82 -24.63
C ASP A 85 -19.93 36.41 -24.30
N ALA A 86 -20.42 36.21 -23.07
CA ALA A 86 -21.70 36.77 -22.64
C ALA A 86 -21.70 38.30 -22.62
N THR A 87 -20.61 38.94 -22.18
CA THR A 87 -20.49 40.40 -22.21
C THR A 87 -20.46 40.93 -23.64
N THR A 88 -19.72 40.27 -24.54
CA THR A 88 -19.68 40.65 -25.96
C THR A 88 -21.03 40.50 -26.65
N MET A 89 -21.81 39.46 -26.30
CA MET A 89 -23.17 39.27 -26.83
C MET A 89 -24.20 40.23 -26.23
N ASP A 90 -24.00 40.68 -24.98
CA ASP A 90 -24.87 41.67 -24.33
C ASP A 90 -24.68 43.06 -24.96
N GLU A 91 -23.44 43.47 -25.23
CA GLU A 91 -23.13 44.70 -25.97
C GLU A 91 -23.75 44.68 -27.37
N TYR A 92 -23.63 43.56 -28.10
CA TYR A 92 -24.26 43.43 -29.42
C TYR A 92 -25.80 43.46 -29.33
N ARG A 93 -26.39 42.80 -28.32
CA ARG A 93 -27.84 42.81 -28.12
C ARG A 93 -28.35 44.22 -27.81
N ALA A 94 -27.65 44.95 -26.95
CA ALA A 94 -27.97 46.34 -26.62
C ALA A 94 -27.91 47.22 -27.88
N GLU A 95 -26.84 47.11 -28.67
CA GLU A 95 -26.69 47.86 -29.92
C GLU A 95 -27.82 47.52 -30.91
N THR A 96 -28.16 46.24 -31.08
CA THR A 96 -29.28 45.85 -31.97
C THR A 96 -30.65 46.35 -31.50
N ALA A 97 -30.90 46.44 -30.19
CA ALA A 97 -32.16 46.94 -29.65
C ALA A 97 -32.30 48.46 -29.86
N GLU A 98 -31.20 49.20 -29.78
CA GLU A 98 -31.19 50.65 -30.07
C GLU A 98 -31.52 50.93 -31.54
N TRP A 99 -31.00 50.13 -32.47
CA TRP A 99 -31.34 50.23 -33.89
C TRP A 99 -32.81 49.90 -34.17
N GLU A 100 -33.39 48.93 -33.47
CA GLU A 100 -34.80 48.52 -33.63
C GLU A 100 -35.78 49.53 -33.02
N GLU A 101 -35.41 50.18 -31.90
CA GLU A 101 -36.18 51.28 -31.30
C GLU A 101 -36.16 52.55 -32.17
N LEU A 102 -35.00 52.86 -32.78
CA LEU A 102 -34.88 53.96 -33.74
C LEU A 102 -35.67 53.71 -35.03
N ALA A 103 -35.71 52.45 -35.50
CA ALA A 103 -36.50 52.06 -36.67
C ALA A 103 -38.03 52.12 -36.42
N SER A 104 -38.48 51.94 -35.18
CA SER A 104 -39.90 52.00 -34.79
C SER A 104 -40.41 53.42 -34.49
N ARG A 105 -39.53 54.43 -34.54
CA ARG A 105 -39.86 55.84 -34.22
C ARG A 105 -40.09 56.74 -35.44
N GLN A 106 -40.12 56.19 -36.66
CA GLN A 106 -40.51 56.89 -37.89
C GLN A 106 -41.91 56.51 -38.37
#